data_AF-A0A1B6LDJ7-F1
#
_entry.id   AF-A0A1B6LDJ7-F1
#
_cell.length_a   1.000
_cell.length_b   1.000
_cell.length_c   1.000
_cell.angle_alpha   90.00
_cell.angle_beta   90.00
_cell.angle_gamma   90.00
#
_symmetry.space_group_name_H-M   'P 1'
#
loop_
_entity.id
_entity.type
_entity.pdbx_description
1 polymer ?
#
loop_
_entity_poly.entity_id
_entity_poly.type
_entity_poly.pdbx_seq_one_letter_code
_entity_poly.pdbx_strand_id
1 'polypeptide(L)'
;MKSNNHYQAFLLVTLFTLHCLTPPATAACSGTNSAVVSALLPLHTGNDCTALQLRGLQQLAALRAVINEVNNELKPQDGLTIGLQVQDTCSTPDGAMRAAMRSLVDV
;
A
#
# COMPACT_ATOMS: atom_id res chain seq x y z
N MET A 1 -45.95 -28.18 -25.29
CA MET A 1 -44.51 -28.46 -25.42
C MET A 1 -43.90 -27.31 -26.23
N LYS A 2 -43.15 -26.38 -25.62
CA LYS A 2 -41.70 -26.44 -25.24
C LYS A 2 -40.85 -26.31 -26.52
N SER A 3 -39.92 -25.38 -26.73
CA SER A 3 -38.94 -24.71 -25.85
C SER A 3 -38.44 -23.44 -26.57
N ASN A 4 -38.51 -22.23 -26.01
CA ASN A 4 -37.57 -21.57 -25.08
C ASN A 4 -36.19 -21.17 -25.67
N ASN A 5 -36.10 -19.90 -26.06
CA ASN A 5 -35.00 -19.20 -26.70
C ASN A 5 -34.09 -18.51 -25.66
N HIS A 6 -33.44 -19.29 -24.80
CA HIS A 6 -32.65 -18.78 -23.65
C HIS A 6 -31.16 -19.16 -23.69
N TYR A 7 -30.68 -19.85 -24.73
CA TYR A 7 -29.34 -20.45 -24.74
C TYR A 7 -28.21 -19.54 -25.27
N GLN A 8 -28.54 -18.43 -25.93
CA GLN A 8 -27.51 -17.57 -26.55
C GLN A 8 -26.93 -16.53 -25.57
N ALA A 9 -27.62 -16.21 -24.47
CA ALA A 9 -27.11 -15.26 -23.47
C ALA A 9 -26.14 -15.88 -22.46
N PHE A 10 -26.10 -17.21 -22.34
CA PHE A 10 -25.29 -17.90 -21.33
C PHE A 10 -23.82 -18.11 -21.76
N LEU A 11 -23.53 -18.09 -23.06
CA LEU A 11 -22.20 -18.40 -23.58
C LEU A 11 -21.18 -17.24 -23.48
N LEU A 12 -21.65 -15.99 -23.35
CA LEU A 12 -20.75 -14.83 -23.20
C LEU A 12 -20.36 -14.55 -21.74
N VAL A 13 -21.17 -14.98 -20.77
CA VAL A 13 -20.87 -14.78 -19.33
C VAL A 13 -19.78 -15.74 -18.85
N THR A 14 -19.59 -16.88 -19.52
CA THR A 14 -18.61 -17.92 -19.14
C THR A 14 -17.17 -17.65 -19.58
N LEU A 15 -16.92 -16.68 -20.46
CA LEU A 15 -15.56 -16.38 -20.94
C LEU A 15 -14.82 -15.34 -20.08
N PHE A 16 -15.53 -14.56 -19.27
CA PHE A 16 -14.90 -13.53 -18.43
C PHE A 16 -14.50 -14.04 -17.03
N THR A 17 -15.03 -15.18 -16.58
CA THR A 17 -14.74 -15.76 -15.26
C THR A 17 -13.58 -16.76 -15.26
N LEU A 18 -12.96 -17.05 -16.41
CA LEU A 18 -12.02 -18.16 -16.57
C LEU A 18 -10.52 -17.82 -16.39
N HIS A 19 -10.17 -16.66 -15.82
CA HIS A 19 -8.75 -16.26 -15.64
C HIS A 19 -8.19 -16.43 -14.23
N CYS A 20 -8.91 -17.02 -13.26
CA CYS A 20 -8.33 -17.33 -11.92
C CYS A 20 -8.50 -18.83 -11.50
N LEU A 21 -8.42 -19.78 -12.45
CA LEU A 21 -8.52 -21.22 -12.13
C LEU A 21 -7.25 -22.07 -12.35
N THR A 22 -6.06 -21.47 -12.48
CA THR A 22 -4.80 -22.24 -12.52
C THR A 22 -4.02 -22.12 -11.20
N PRO A 23 -3.88 -23.21 -10.41
CA PRO A 23 -3.05 -23.26 -9.19
C PRO A 23 -1.54 -23.39 -9.58
N PRO A 24 -0.62 -22.64 -8.95
CA PRO A 24 -0.47 -22.55 -7.50
C PRO A 24 -0.45 -21.09 -7.03
N ALA A 25 -1.59 -20.41 -7.08
CA ALA A 25 -1.72 -19.08 -6.50
C ALA A 25 -3.10 -18.87 -5.87
N THR A 26 -3.57 -19.85 -5.10
CA THR A 26 -4.72 -19.68 -4.20
C THR A 26 -4.45 -18.70 -3.05
N ALA A 27 -3.34 -17.97 -3.07
CA ALA A 27 -3.05 -16.81 -2.22
C ALA A 27 -3.20 -15.46 -2.93
N ALA A 28 -3.41 -15.40 -4.26
CA ALA A 28 -3.33 -14.15 -5.04
C ALA A 28 -4.67 -13.52 -5.46
N CYS A 29 -5.78 -14.26 -5.42
CA CYS A 29 -7.11 -13.73 -5.81
C CYS A 29 -8.00 -13.34 -4.61
N SER A 30 -7.45 -13.34 -3.40
CA SER A 30 -8.06 -12.66 -2.23
C SER A 30 -7.14 -11.51 -1.86
N GLY A 31 -6.99 -10.56 -2.80
CA GLY A 31 -6.13 -9.40 -2.61
C GLY A 31 -6.61 -8.65 -1.38
N THR A 32 -5.80 -8.65 -0.32
CA THR A 32 -5.96 -7.63 0.71
C THR A 32 -5.71 -6.31 0.02
N ASN A 33 -6.76 -5.49 -0.10
CA ASN A 33 -6.61 -4.12 -0.56
C ASN A 33 -5.59 -3.48 0.38
N SER A 34 -4.36 -3.30 -0.07
CA SER A 34 -3.28 -2.78 0.76
C SER A 34 -2.50 -1.76 -0.04
N ALA A 35 -2.25 -0.63 0.59
CA ALA A 35 -1.48 0.47 0.02
C ALA A 35 -0.36 0.81 1.00
N VAL A 36 0.84 1.12 0.49
CA VAL A 36 1.95 1.56 1.34
C VAL A 36 2.24 3.02 1.03
N VAL A 37 2.22 3.86 2.06
CA VAL A 37 2.65 5.25 1.98
C VAL A 37 4.08 5.34 2.44
N SER A 38 4.96 5.80 1.56
CA SER A 38 6.36 6.09 1.86
C SER A 38 6.52 7.55 2.30
N ALA A 39 7.14 7.77 3.46
CA ALA A 39 7.35 9.08 4.04
C ALA A 39 8.84 9.36 4.25
N LEU A 40 9.30 10.48 3.71
CA LEU A 40 10.66 10.97 3.88
C LEU A 40 10.69 12.00 5.01
N LEU A 41 11.32 11.68 6.13
CA LEU A 41 11.33 12.52 7.31
C LEU A 41 12.76 12.89 7.75
N PRO A 42 13.00 14.08 8.31
CA PRO A 42 14.29 14.47 8.89
C PRO A 42 14.40 13.96 10.33
N LEU A 43 14.63 12.65 10.50
CA LEU A 43 14.68 12.05 11.84
C LEU A 43 16.01 12.31 12.52
N HIS A 44 17.09 12.41 11.75
CA HIS A 44 18.41 12.79 12.22
C HIS A 44 19.00 13.99 11.46
N THR A 45 20.05 14.55 12.02
CA THR A 45 20.84 15.68 11.52
C THR A 45 22.32 15.54 11.94
N GLY A 46 23.14 16.52 11.56
CA GLY A 46 24.56 16.58 11.88
C GLY A 46 25.43 15.70 10.98
N ASN A 47 26.74 15.68 11.27
CA ASN A 47 27.68 14.83 10.55
C ASN A 47 27.34 13.35 10.82
N ASP A 48 27.35 12.54 9.77
CA ASP A 48 27.07 11.09 9.83
C ASP A 48 25.67 10.70 10.31
N CYS A 49 24.68 11.62 10.28
CA CYS A 49 23.28 11.30 10.59
C CYS A 49 23.05 10.77 12.03
N THR A 50 23.81 11.29 12.99
CA THR A 50 23.85 10.75 14.37
C THR A 50 22.96 11.52 15.36
N ALA A 51 22.71 12.81 15.13
CA ALA A 51 21.95 13.63 16.06
C ALA A 51 20.46 13.52 15.78
N LEU A 52 19.67 13.11 16.78
CA LEU A 52 18.22 13.05 16.64
C LEU A 52 17.60 14.45 16.47
N GLN A 53 16.60 14.54 15.60
CA GLN A 53 15.86 15.76 15.35
C GLN A 53 14.42 15.62 15.85
N LEU A 54 14.12 16.32 16.95
CA LEU A 54 12.82 16.25 17.62
C LEU A 54 11.64 16.56 16.68
N ARG A 55 11.82 17.50 15.76
CA ARG A 55 10.80 17.86 14.77
C ARG A 55 10.43 16.67 13.86
N GLY A 56 11.41 15.91 13.39
CA GLY A 56 11.17 14.73 12.56
C GLY A 56 10.45 13.63 13.34
N LEU A 57 10.82 13.43 14.60
CA LEU A 57 10.14 12.47 15.48
C LEU A 57 8.67 12.86 15.74
N GLN A 58 8.39 14.14 15.93
CA GLN A 58 7.02 14.65 16.07
C GLN A 58 6.20 14.43 14.79
N GLN A 59 6.79 14.68 13.61
CA GLN A 59 6.15 14.41 12.32
C GLN A 59 5.87 12.91 12.13
N LEU A 60 6.81 12.04 12.50
CA LEU A 60 6.63 10.59 12.47
C LEU A 60 5.48 10.14 13.38
N ALA A 61 5.43 10.66 14.61
CA ALA A 61 4.37 10.35 15.56
C ALA A 61 2.99 10.78 15.03
N ALA A 62 2.90 12.01 14.49
CA ALA A 62 1.67 12.52 13.89
C ALA A 62 1.22 11.67 12.70
N LEU A 63 2.14 11.34 11.79
CA LEU A 63 1.83 10.53 10.61
C LEU A 63 1.35 9.13 10.99
N ARG A 64 2.00 8.49 11.97
CA ARG A 64 1.59 7.17 12.49
C ARG A 64 0.20 7.23 13.10
N ALA A 65 -0.11 8.28 13.86
CA ALA A 65 -1.43 8.47 14.45
C ALA A 65 -2.52 8.60 13.37
N VAL A 66 -2.27 9.42 12.34
CA VAL A 66 -3.20 9.61 11.21
C VAL A 66 -3.43 8.30 10.45
N ILE A 67 -2.38 7.54 10.15
CA ILE A 67 -2.54 6.26 9.44
C ILE A 67 -3.33 5.24 10.27
N ASN A 68 -3.13 5.19 11.58
CA ASN A 68 -3.93 4.35 12.46
C ASN A 68 -5.41 4.75 12.44
N GLU A 69 -5.69 6.05 12.49
CA GLU A 69 -7.05 6.58 12.44
C GLU A 69 -7.73 6.26 11.11
N VAL A 70 -7.05 6.54 10.00
CA VAL A 70 -7.54 6.24 8.65
C VAL A 70 -7.81 4.73 8.50
N ASN A 71 -6.91 3.87 8.98
CA ASN A 71 -7.13 2.43 8.96
C ASN A 71 -8.32 1.99 9.82
N ASN A 72 -8.63 2.69 10.92
CA ASN A 72 -9.81 2.39 11.73
C ASN A 72 -11.11 2.77 11.01
N GLU A 73 -11.12 3.92 10.33
CA GLU A 73 -12.26 4.42 9.55
C GLU A 73 -12.50 3.63 8.24
N LEU A 74 -11.46 3.07 7.63
CA LEU A 74 -11.55 2.31 6.37
C LEU A 74 -11.88 0.83 6.55
N LYS A 75 -11.66 0.25 7.74
CA LYS A 75 -12.05 -1.13 8.09
C LYS A 75 -13.48 -1.50 7.69
N PRO A 76 -14.51 -0.64 7.86
CA PRO A 76 -15.89 -0.98 7.54
C PRO A 76 -16.22 -0.93 6.05
N GLN A 77 -15.43 -0.23 5.21
CA GLN A 77 -15.82 0.08 3.84
C GLN A 77 -15.27 -0.90 2.81
N ASP A 78 -13.98 -1.27 2.82
CA ASP A 78 -13.38 -2.04 1.71
C ASP A 78 -12.21 -2.95 2.10
N GLY A 79 -11.94 -3.11 3.40
CA GLY A 79 -10.78 -3.87 3.88
C GLY A 79 -9.42 -3.29 3.47
N LEU A 80 -9.38 -2.02 3.03
CA LEU A 80 -8.14 -1.33 2.66
C LEU A 80 -7.27 -1.09 3.91
N THR A 81 -6.07 -1.66 3.93
CA THR A 81 -5.07 -1.40 4.97
C THR A 81 -3.92 -0.56 4.41
N ILE A 82 -3.70 0.60 5.00
CA ILE A 82 -2.60 1.51 4.67
C ILE A 82 -1.40 1.20 5.56
N GLY A 83 -0.31 0.75 4.96
CA GLY A 83 1.00 0.65 5.59
C GLY A 83 1.77 1.96 5.55
N LEU A 84 2.70 2.14 6.48
CA LEU A 84 3.62 3.28 6.52
C LEU A 84 5.06 2.78 6.41
N GLN A 85 5.77 3.24 5.40
CA GLN A 85 7.23 3.09 5.29
C GLN A 85 7.88 4.45 5.55
N VAL A 86 8.89 4.49 6.40
CA VAL A 86 9.55 5.75 6.78
C VAL A 86 11.01 5.65 6.40
N GLN A 87 11.50 6.66 5.68
CA GLN A 87 12.89 6.80 5.30
C GLN A 87 13.46 8.06 5.94
N ASP A 88 14.62 7.92 6.58
CA ASP A 88 15.33 9.06 7.14
C ASP A 88 16.12 9.79 6.05
N THR A 89 15.92 11.10 5.99
CA THR A 89 16.61 11.99 5.05
C THR A 89 17.92 12.53 5.60
N CYS A 90 18.21 12.29 6.90
CA CYS A 90 19.35 12.87 7.61
C CYS A 90 19.43 14.40 7.49
N SER A 91 18.32 15.06 7.17
CA SER A 91 18.22 16.50 6.92
C SER A 91 19.14 17.03 5.81
N THR A 92 19.47 16.19 4.83
CA THR A 92 20.32 16.56 3.70
C THR A 92 19.65 16.26 2.36
N PRO A 93 19.96 17.03 1.29
CA PRO A 93 19.47 16.72 -0.05
C PRO A 93 19.86 15.31 -0.53
N ASP A 94 21.11 14.91 -0.31
CA ASP A 94 21.62 13.59 -0.72
C ASP A 94 20.93 12.45 0.05
N GLY A 95 20.69 12.64 1.34
CA GLY A 95 19.93 11.70 2.16
C GLY A 95 18.48 11.57 1.69
N ALA A 96 17.83 12.69 1.34
CA ALA A 96 16.48 12.68 0.76
C ALA A 96 16.41 11.98 -0.60
N MET A 97 17.38 12.20 -1.49
CA MET A 97 17.46 11.50 -2.77
C MET A 97 17.62 9.98 -2.57
N ARG A 98 18.52 9.57 -1.68
CA ARG A 98 18.74 8.15 -1.37
C ARG A 98 17.50 7.50 -0.75
N ALA A 99 16.84 8.20 0.17
CA ALA A 99 15.57 7.79 0.76
C ALA A 99 14.48 7.60 -0.30
N ALA A 100 14.33 8.56 -1.24
CA ALA A 100 13.35 8.47 -2.32
C ALA A 100 13.61 7.26 -3.22
N MET A 101 14.87 7.02 -3.59
CA MET A 101 15.22 5.86 -4.43
C MET A 101 14.94 4.53 -3.72
N ARG A 102 15.17 4.44 -2.39
CA ARG A 102 14.81 3.26 -1.60
C ARG A 102 13.30 3.02 -1.56
N SER A 103 12.51 4.08 -1.39
CA SER A 103 11.04 4.00 -1.42
C SER A 103 10.46 3.50 -2.75
N LEU A 104 11.21 3.59 -3.85
CA LEU A 104 10.79 3.07 -5.16
C LEU A 104 11.14 1.59 -5.37
N VAL A 105 12.12 1.07 -4.61
CA VAL A 105 12.60 -0.31 -4.75
C VAL A 105 11.94 -1.24 -3.75
N ASP A 106 11.58 -0.73 -2.57
CA ASP A 106 11.00 -1.51 -1.47
C ASP A 106 9.46 -1.69 -1.59
N VAL A 107 8.89 -1.63 -2.80
CA VAL A 107 7.45 -1.84 -3.09
C VAL A 107 7.15 -3.22 -3.67
#